data_AF-A0A357TP54-F1
#
_entry.id   AF-A0A357TP54-F1
#
_cell.length_a   1.000
_cell.length_b   1.000
_cell.length_c   1.000
_cell.angle_alpha   90.00
_cell.angle_beta   90.00
_cell.angle_gamma   90.00
#
_symmetry.space_group_name_H-M   'P 1'
#
loop_
_entity.id
_entity.type
_entity.pdbx_description
1 polymer ?
#
loop_
_entity_poly.entity_id
_entity_poly.type
_entity_poly.pdbx_seq_one_letter_code
_entity_poly.pdbx_strand_id
1 'polypeptide(L)'
;MGTIINVDAEKTRQYYQAMGPGELCSCNNCKNYCARVKAAYPAAAEYLAGLGVEIEKPLETSPLEPGADGMMEYRACQYVVLGSCEENYRHTVGGVEVCKARFYPETGVKEEHFVLELSPIRLKGWQE
;
A
#
# COMPACT_ATOMS: atom_id res chain seq x y z
N MET A 1 -24.45 7.67 -5.38
CA MET A 1 -23.35 8.07 -6.27
C MET A 1 -22.16 7.23 -5.84
N GLY A 2 -21.87 6.16 -6.58
CA GLY A 2 -20.73 5.29 -6.27
C GLY A 2 -19.45 6.01 -6.62
N THR A 3 -18.45 5.92 -5.74
CA THR A 3 -17.11 6.44 -5.97
C THR A 3 -16.49 5.79 -7.20
N ILE A 4 -15.99 6.60 -8.14
CA ILE A 4 -15.45 6.12 -9.42
C ILE A 4 -13.93 6.03 -9.34
N ILE A 5 -13.40 4.85 -9.68
CA ILE A 5 -11.99 4.65 -10.04
C ILE A 5 -11.92 4.19 -11.49
N ASN A 6 -10.94 4.72 -12.22
CA ASN A 6 -10.62 4.28 -13.58
C ASN A 6 -9.17 3.82 -13.59
N VAL A 7 -8.96 2.52 -13.49
CA VAL A 7 -7.64 1.92 -13.26
C VAL A 7 -7.17 1.16 -14.48
N ASP A 8 -5.93 1.41 -14.89
CA ASP A 8 -5.20 0.58 -15.84
C ASP A 8 -4.47 -0.51 -15.06
N ALA A 9 -5.20 -1.58 -14.72
CA ALA A 9 -4.70 -2.65 -13.87
C ALA A 9 -3.54 -3.43 -14.52
N GLU A 10 -3.52 -3.50 -15.85
CA GLU A 10 -2.45 -4.15 -16.58
C GLU A 10 -1.16 -3.33 -16.49
N LYS A 11 -1.21 -2.02 -16.77
CA LYS A 11 -0.04 -1.16 -16.58
C LYS A 11 0.41 -1.07 -15.14
N THR A 12 -0.53 -1.04 -14.19
CA THR A 12 -0.19 -1.06 -12.76
C THR A 12 0.58 -2.33 -12.41
N ARG A 13 0.13 -3.49 -12.91
CA ARG A 13 0.85 -4.75 -12.72
C ARG A 13 2.24 -4.72 -13.34
N GLN A 14 2.37 -4.21 -14.56
CA GLN A 14 3.67 -4.07 -15.24
C GLN A 14 4.62 -3.15 -14.47
N TYR A 15 4.12 -2.04 -13.91
CA TYR A 15 4.89 -1.14 -13.04
C TYR A 15 5.45 -1.89 -11.83
N TYR A 16 4.63 -2.66 -11.11
CA TYR A 16 5.10 -3.43 -9.95
C TYR A 16 6.03 -4.59 -10.33
N GLN A 17 5.81 -5.25 -11.47
CA GLN A 17 6.68 -6.32 -11.96
C GLN A 17 8.05 -5.79 -12.41
N ALA A 18 8.12 -4.55 -12.91
CA ALA A 18 9.36 -3.90 -13.33
C ALA A 18 10.20 -3.37 -12.16
N MET A 19 9.65 -3.28 -10.94
CA MET A 19 10.41 -2.84 -9.76
C MET A 19 11.58 -3.78 -9.49
N GLY A 20 12.79 -3.23 -9.58
CA GLY A 20 14.03 -3.95 -9.36
C GLY A 20 14.43 -4.07 -7.88
N PRO A 21 15.46 -4.88 -7.59
CA PRO A 21 16.11 -4.88 -6.28
C PRO A 21 16.62 -3.48 -5.92
N GLY A 22 16.21 -2.95 -4.76
CA GLY A 22 16.66 -1.64 -4.26
C GLY A 22 15.64 -0.49 -4.42
N GLU A 23 14.56 -0.69 -5.18
CA GLU A 23 13.44 0.28 -5.25
C GLU A 23 12.64 0.36 -3.94
N LEU A 24 12.67 -0.71 -3.14
CA LEU A 24 12.03 -0.76 -1.83
C LEU A 24 12.99 -0.32 -0.73
N CYS A 25 12.47 0.47 0.21
CA CYS A 25 13.18 0.82 1.43
C CYS A 25 13.64 -0.44 2.19
N SER A 26 14.92 -0.50 2.55
CA SER A 26 15.56 -1.67 3.14
C SER A 26 15.65 -1.64 4.67
N CYS A 27 14.98 -0.67 5.33
CA CYS A 27 14.94 -0.60 6.78
C CYS A 27 14.15 -1.78 7.38
N ASN A 28 14.39 -2.09 8.66
CA ASN A 28 13.79 -3.26 9.32
C ASN A 28 12.26 -3.19 9.36
N ASN A 29 11.68 -1.99 9.50
CA ASN A 29 10.23 -1.81 9.56
C ASN A 29 9.57 -2.08 8.20
N CYS A 30 10.17 -1.62 7.11
CA CYS A 30 9.70 -1.90 5.74
C CYS A 30 9.87 -3.38 5.40
N LYS A 31 11.01 -3.99 5.74
CA LYS A 31 11.21 -5.45 5.58
C LYS A 31 10.16 -6.26 6.33
N ASN A 32 9.86 -5.89 7.59
CA ASN A 32 8.81 -6.54 8.37
C ASN A 32 7.43 -6.40 7.71
N TYR A 33 7.14 -5.23 7.15
CA TYR A 33 5.91 -4.97 6.43
C TYR A 33 5.76 -5.89 5.22
N CYS A 34 6.73 -5.83 4.31
CA CYS A 34 6.75 -6.59 3.06
C CYS A 34 6.66 -8.10 3.33
N ALA A 35 7.32 -8.61 4.38
CA ALA A 35 7.32 -10.04 4.70
C ALA A 35 5.99 -10.55 5.29
N ARG A 36 5.15 -9.69 5.86
CA ARG A 36 3.99 -10.13 6.67
C ARG A 36 2.65 -9.63 6.17
N VAL A 37 2.59 -8.47 5.53
CA VAL A 37 1.32 -7.76 5.28
C VAL A 37 0.34 -8.61 4.49
N LYS A 38 0.80 -9.31 3.46
CA LYS A 38 -0.06 -10.13 2.59
C LYS A 38 -0.75 -11.27 3.33
N ALA A 39 -0.01 -11.93 4.23
CA ALA A 39 -0.55 -13.01 5.06
C ALA A 39 -1.47 -12.48 6.16
N ALA A 40 -1.18 -11.31 6.72
CA ALA A 40 -1.98 -10.69 7.77
C ALA A 40 -3.28 -10.05 7.26
N TYR A 41 -3.27 -9.51 6.03
CA TYR A 41 -4.38 -8.79 5.41
C TYR A 41 -4.71 -9.34 4.01
N PRO A 42 -5.13 -10.61 3.89
CA PRO A 42 -5.35 -11.25 2.59
C PRO A 42 -6.45 -10.58 1.76
N ALA A 43 -7.51 -10.07 2.41
CA ALA A 43 -8.59 -9.36 1.71
C ALA A 43 -8.11 -8.02 1.10
N ALA A 44 -7.25 -7.28 1.83
CA ALA A 44 -6.65 -6.05 1.29
C ALA A 44 -5.65 -6.37 0.17
N ALA A 45 -4.90 -7.46 0.30
CA ALA A 45 -3.99 -7.94 -0.73
C ALA A 45 -4.72 -8.33 -2.01
N GLU A 46 -5.85 -9.05 -1.91
CA GLU A 46 -6.69 -9.44 -3.04
C GLU A 46 -7.31 -8.22 -3.73
N TYR A 47 -7.84 -7.28 -2.94
CA TYR A 47 -8.36 -6.02 -3.46
C TYR A 47 -7.29 -5.25 -4.26
N LEU A 48 -6.10 -5.07 -3.70
CA LEU A 48 -4.98 -4.40 -4.37
C LEU A 48 -4.54 -5.15 -5.63
N ALA A 49 -4.47 -6.48 -5.58
CA ALA A 49 -4.15 -7.30 -6.74
C ALA A 49 -5.17 -7.14 -7.88
N GLY A 50 -6.44 -6.93 -7.56
CA GLY A 50 -7.49 -6.59 -8.54
C GLY A 50 -7.23 -5.27 -9.26
N LEU A 51 -6.50 -4.34 -8.65
CA LEU A 51 -6.02 -3.09 -9.24
C LEU A 51 -4.65 -3.21 -9.92
N GLY A 52 -4.04 -4.41 -9.90
CA GLY A 52 -2.68 -4.64 -10.38
C GLY A 52 -1.58 -4.28 -9.37
N VAL A 53 -1.92 -3.92 -8.13
CA VAL A 53 -0.97 -3.54 -7.09
C VAL A 53 -0.44 -4.75 -6.34
N GLU A 54 0.87 -4.79 -6.09
CA GLU A 54 1.49 -5.76 -5.17
C GLU A 54 1.61 -5.16 -3.75
N ILE A 55 0.80 -5.63 -2.80
CA ILE A 55 0.76 -5.11 -1.42
C ILE A 55 2.13 -5.18 -0.70
N GLU A 56 3.00 -6.08 -1.11
CA GLU A 56 4.34 -6.29 -0.55
C GLU A 56 5.36 -5.26 -1.06
N LYS A 57 4.97 -4.39 -2.01
CA LYS A 57 5.81 -3.36 -2.62
C LYS A 57 5.25 -1.96 -2.35
N PRO A 58 5.22 -1.48 -1.09
CA PRO A 58 4.71 -0.14 -0.81
C PRO A 58 5.63 0.94 -1.41
N LEU A 59 5.03 2.05 -1.84
CA LEU A 59 5.73 3.31 -2.13
C LEU A 59 6.34 3.88 -0.85
N GLU A 60 5.54 3.93 0.22
CA GLU A 60 5.92 4.47 1.52
C GLU A 60 5.20 3.71 2.63
N THR A 61 5.86 3.57 3.78
CA THR A 61 5.23 3.05 4.99
C THR A 61 5.61 3.93 6.17
N SER A 62 4.62 4.38 6.94
CA SER A 62 4.82 5.22 8.12
C SER A 62 4.65 4.40 9.41
N PRO A 63 5.67 3.66 9.87
CA PRO A 63 5.60 2.87 11.11
C PRO A 63 5.62 3.77 12.35
N LEU A 64 5.03 3.26 13.42
CA LEU A 64 5.16 3.78 14.78
C LEU A 64 6.10 2.94 15.61
N GLU A 65 6.50 3.51 16.75
CA GLU A 65 7.14 2.74 17.81
C GLU A 65 6.25 1.54 18.20
N PRO A 66 6.85 0.36 18.43
CA PRO A 66 6.10 -0.81 18.87
C PRO A 66 5.28 -0.54 20.13
N GLY A 67 4.04 -1.02 20.15
CA GLY A 67 3.21 -1.00 21.33
C GLY A 67 3.72 -1.95 22.41
N ALA A 68 3.23 -1.77 23.65
CA ALA A 68 3.55 -2.68 24.76
C ALA A 68 3.11 -4.14 24.51
N ASP A 69 2.22 -4.37 23.54
CA ASP A 69 1.75 -5.69 23.10
C ASP A 69 2.68 -6.34 22.05
N GLY A 70 3.81 -5.69 21.70
CA GLY A 70 4.74 -6.16 20.68
C GLY A 70 4.23 -6.03 19.25
N MET A 71 3.11 -5.32 19.05
CA MET A 71 2.57 -5.02 17.73
C MET A 71 3.14 -3.70 17.22
N MET A 72 3.45 -3.66 15.93
CA MET A 72 3.84 -2.46 15.21
C MET A 72 2.67 -1.96 14.38
N GLU A 73 2.31 -0.70 14.56
CA GLU A 73 1.30 -0.03 13.75
C GLU A 73 1.99 0.77 12.63
N TYR A 74 1.42 0.68 11.43
CA TYR A 74 1.77 1.51 10.29
C TYR A 74 0.57 2.42 10.03
N ARG A 75 0.77 3.73 10.26
CA ARG A 75 -0.30 4.74 10.14
C ARG A 75 -0.69 5.05 8.71
N ALA A 76 0.20 4.77 7.75
CA ALA A 76 -0.04 4.92 6.33
C ALA A 76 0.83 3.92 5.57
N CYS A 77 0.25 3.22 4.61
CA CYS A 77 0.95 2.35 3.68
C CYS A 77 0.47 2.68 2.28
N GLN A 78 1.36 3.16 1.44
CA GLN A 78 0.99 3.86 0.21
C GLN A 78 1.36 3.08 -1.05
N TYR A 79 0.52 3.16 -2.08
CA TYR A 79 0.66 2.38 -3.32
C TYR A 79 0.30 3.23 -4.53
N VAL A 80 1.12 3.14 -5.57
CA VAL A 80 0.86 3.80 -6.85
C VAL A 80 -0.16 2.97 -7.65
N VAL A 81 -1.15 3.63 -8.23
CA VAL A 81 -2.12 3.02 -9.14
C VAL A 81 -2.20 3.87 -10.41
N LEU A 82 -2.02 3.24 -11.56
CA LEU A 82 -2.06 3.91 -12.86
C LEU A 82 -3.52 4.14 -13.25
N GLY A 83 -3.84 5.37 -13.65
CA GLY A 83 -5.19 5.84 -13.95
C GLY A 83 -5.65 6.97 -13.03
N SER A 84 -6.96 7.12 -12.87
CA SER A 84 -7.59 8.23 -12.14
C SER A 84 -8.57 7.77 -11.08
N CYS A 85 -8.71 8.60 -10.05
CA CYS A 85 -9.52 8.32 -8.86
C CYS A 85 -10.13 9.62 -8.33
N GLU A 86 -11.42 9.57 -7.97
CA GLU A 86 -12.10 10.68 -7.30
C GLU A 86 -11.43 11.07 -5.98
N GLU A 87 -11.48 12.37 -5.64
CA GLU A 87 -10.80 12.93 -4.46
C GLU A 87 -11.29 12.35 -3.13
N ASN A 88 -12.57 11.98 -3.04
CA ASN A 88 -13.18 11.47 -1.82
C ASN A 88 -13.24 9.94 -1.78
N TYR A 89 -12.45 9.26 -2.62
CA TYR A 89 -12.38 7.81 -2.62
C TYR A 89 -11.91 7.28 -1.27
N ARG A 90 -12.81 6.57 -0.58
CA ARG A 90 -12.59 5.94 0.71
C ARG A 90 -13.57 4.80 0.91
N HIS A 91 -13.08 3.67 1.40
CA HIS A 91 -13.90 2.54 1.85
C HIS A 91 -13.06 1.63 2.76
N THR A 92 -13.64 0.52 3.22
CA THR A 92 -12.96 -0.44 4.09
C THR A 92 -12.88 -1.80 3.41
N VAL A 93 -11.71 -2.44 3.47
CA VAL A 93 -11.47 -3.80 2.97
C VAL A 93 -10.77 -4.59 4.07
N GLY A 94 -11.31 -5.74 4.47
CA GLY A 94 -10.66 -6.60 5.48
C GLY A 94 -10.39 -5.90 6.82
N GLY A 95 -11.19 -4.90 7.18
CA GLY A 95 -11.03 -4.12 8.42
C GLY A 95 -9.99 -3.00 8.36
N VAL A 96 -9.41 -2.70 7.19
CA VAL A 96 -8.52 -1.54 6.99
C VAL A 96 -9.17 -0.50 6.09
N GLU A 97 -8.95 0.78 6.39
CA GLU A 97 -9.35 1.84 5.48
C GLU A 97 -8.46 1.82 4.24
N VAL A 98 -9.08 1.97 3.07
CA VAL A 98 -8.44 2.23 1.79
C VAL A 98 -8.96 3.57 1.30
N CYS A 99 -8.08 4.54 1.10
CA CYS A 99 -8.45 5.85 0.57
C CYS A 99 -7.44 6.40 -0.44
N LYS A 100 -7.82 7.41 -1.20
CA LYS A 100 -6.87 8.20 -2.00
C LYS A 100 -5.98 9.01 -1.07
N ALA A 101 -4.67 8.82 -1.17
CA ALA A 101 -3.69 9.56 -0.38
C ALA A 101 -3.66 11.03 -0.81
N ARG A 102 -3.52 11.93 0.17
CA ARG A 102 -3.36 13.38 -0.06
C ARG A 102 -1.91 13.85 -0.03
N PHE A 103 -1.06 13.12 0.67
CA PHE A 103 0.35 13.42 0.84
C PHE A 103 1.14 12.12 0.64
N TYR A 104 2.10 12.14 -0.25
CA TYR A 104 2.94 11.00 -0.60
C TYR A 104 4.26 11.52 -1.19
N PRO A 105 5.37 10.75 -1.11
CA PRO A 105 6.62 11.12 -1.76
C PRO A 105 6.48 11.15 -3.28
N GLU A 106 7.44 11.74 -3.97
CA GLU A 106 7.48 11.72 -5.44
C GLU A 106 7.48 10.28 -5.96
N THR A 107 6.60 9.97 -6.91
CA THR A 107 6.40 8.60 -7.43
C THR A 107 7.34 8.26 -8.58
N GLY A 108 7.89 9.27 -9.27
CA GLY A 108 8.65 9.10 -10.52
C GLY A 108 7.83 8.62 -11.72
N VAL A 109 6.52 8.43 -11.58
CA VAL A 109 5.62 7.95 -12.64
C VAL A 109 5.17 9.10 -13.53
N LYS A 110 5.31 8.94 -14.86
CA LYS A 110 5.00 9.98 -15.85
C LYS A 110 3.56 9.92 -16.33
N GLU A 111 2.99 8.74 -16.33
CA GLU A 111 1.62 8.45 -16.69
C GLU A 111 0.65 9.00 -15.66
N GLU A 112 -0.61 9.20 -16.05
CA GLU A 112 -1.67 9.53 -15.10
C GLU A 112 -1.76 8.45 -14.02
N HIS A 113 -1.69 8.86 -12.76
CA HIS A 113 -1.71 7.96 -11.61
C HIS A 113 -2.27 8.67 -10.38
N PHE A 114 -2.62 7.86 -9.38
CA PHE A 114 -2.93 8.30 -8.03
C PHE A 114 -2.25 7.38 -7.02
N VAL A 115 -2.28 7.77 -5.75
CA VAL A 115 -1.75 6.96 -4.66
C VAL A 115 -2.89 6.53 -3.75
N LEU A 116 -2.97 5.24 -3.47
CA LEU A 116 -3.83 4.68 -2.43
C LEU A 116 -3.07 4.62 -1.10
N GLU A 117 -3.78 4.83 0.00
CA GLU A 117 -3.29 4.66 1.35
C GLU A 117 -4.14 3.62 2.08
N LEU A 118 -3.46 2.65 2.72
CA LEU A 118 -4.03 1.68 3.63
C LEU A 118 -3.68 2.06 5.07
N SER A 119 -4.68 2.18 5.94
CA SER A 119 -4.44 2.49 7.36
C SER A 119 -5.61 2.11 8.29
N PRO A 120 -5.33 1.88 9.59
CA PRO A 120 -4.02 1.46 10.11
C PRO A 120 -3.75 0.00 9.73
N ILE A 121 -2.47 -0.35 9.53
CA ILE A 121 -2.02 -1.74 9.43
C ILE A 121 -1.30 -2.11 10.73
N ARG A 122 -1.66 -3.23 11.36
CA ARG A 122 -1.02 -3.72 12.59
C ARG A 122 -0.38 -5.08 12.33
N LEU A 123 0.93 -5.17 12.49
CA LEU A 123 1.70 -6.39 12.29
C LEU A 123 2.46 -6.74 13.57
N LYS A 124 2.78 -8.01 13.77
CA LYS A 124 3.76 -8.38 14.81
C LYS A 124 5.10 -7.71 14.48
N GLY A 125 5.76 -7.16 15.51
CA GLY A 125 7.10 -6.61 15.37
C GLY A 125 8.11 -7.67 14.88
N TRP A 126 9.24 -7.20 14.36
CA TRP A 126 10.33 -8.09 13.97
C TRP A 126 10.95 -8.71 15.22
N GLN A 127 10.98 -10.05 15.27
CA GLN A 127 11.82 -10.80 16.20
C GLN A 127 12.89 -11.47 15.33
N GLU A 128 14.16 -11.19 15.62
CA GLU A 128 15.30 -11.90 15.01
C GLU A 128 15.30 -13.39 15.36
#